data_AF-A0A3C1QZK2-F1
#
_entry.id   AF-A0A3C1QZK2-F1
#
_cell.length_a   1.000
_cell.length_b   1.000
_cell.length_c   1.000
_cell.angle_alpha   90.00
_cell.angle_beta   90.00
_cell.angle_gamma   90.00
#
_symmetry.space_group_name_H-M   'P 1'
#
loop_
_entity.id
_entity.type
_entity.pdbx_description
1 polymer ?
#
loop_
_entity_poly.entity_id
_entity_poly.type
_entity_poly.pdbx_seq_one_letter_code
_entity_poly.pdbx_strand_id
1 'polypeptide(L)'
;MTDHFRPDRSDRPEDDHTSNQSHYLRQSACFIETPAMTCVTCHDPHAGREAQRAGSYASCARCHEPNDCGERPELAEPIRDRCIDCHMPERPVANITFDLRDDRYAPLIRRFDHRIAVHPDASARVEREWLLTQPDEASAAEAERLRHVLIELLREQADAMQAVGRDGAEALPLRELTRLDPSGPWRERLDASQSERREVDRLMHQALVAIDGREFDGAIELLEQVIERRPDFALAHGKLGLVLAETGRIDEGKRALARVAEIDPDDGYGAALLGFLALREENWEEAERQYRAAASLEPYEAKIAFFWGQALARLGRDDEALERFALSLEIEPGRIDSQLEIAAIRTRRGEHDEALRITSELAAATLRRDPHVL
;
A
#
# COMPACT_ATOMS: atom_id res chain seq x y z
N MET A 1 -14.33 10.14 -25.12
CA MET A 1 -14.05 8.85 -24.44
C MET A 1 -14.55 8.98 -23.00
N THR A 2 -15.34 8.04 -22.49
CA THR A 2 -15.75 8.02 -21.08
C THR A 2 -14.66 7.34 -20.25
N ASP A 3 -13.50 8.00 -20.16
CA ASP A 3 -12.34 7.49 -19.39
C ASP A 3 -12.40 7.91 -17.92
N HIS A 4 -13.41 8.70 -17.53
CA HIS A 4 -13.64 9.01 -16.13
C HIS A 4 -14.53 7.92 -15.52
N PHE A 5 -13.94 7.11 -14.64
CA PHE A 5 -14.72 6.31 -13.72
C PHE A 5 -15.01 7.17 -12.49
N ARG A 6 -16.26 7.15 -12.00
CA ARG A 6 -16.51 7.53 -10.61
C ARG A 6 -15.99 6.38 -9.79
N PRO A 7 -14.99 6.58 -8.91
CA PRO A 7 -14.46 5.47 -8.17
C PRO A 7 -15.64 4.88 -7.40
N ASP A 8 -15.97 3.62 -7.69
CA ASP A 8 -16.73 2.83 -6.72
C ASP A 8 -15.97 2.96 -5.42
N ARG A 9 -16.70 3.19 -4.32
CA ARG A 9 -16.10 3.51 -3.02
C ARG A 9 -15.01 2.48 -2.78
N SER A 10 -13.76 2.91 -2.85
CA SER A 10 -12.67 2.03 -2.44
C SER A 10 -12.95 1.75 -0.98
N ASP A 11 -12.97 0.47 -0.61
CA ASP A 11 -13.00 0.08 0.79
C ASP A 11 -11.65 0.45 1.49
N ARG A 12 -10.65 0.94 0.71
CA ARG A 12 -9.25 1.17 1.12
C ARG A 12 -8.59 2.41 0.49
N PRO A 13 -9.22 3.60 0.50
CA PRO A 13 -8.68 4.77 -0.17
C PRO A 13 -7.35 5.25 0.42
N GLU A 14 -6.98 4.83 1.64
CA GLU A 14 -5.68 5.10 2.26
C GLU A 14 -4.53 4.31 1.63
N ASP A 15 -4.80 3.13 1.06
CA ASP A 15 -3.79 2.22 0.48
C ASP A 15 -3.39 2.61 -0.95
N ASP A 16 -4.04 3.62 -1.53
CA ASP A 16 -3.87 4.06 -2.92
C ASP A 16 -2.45 4.64 -3.24
N HIS A 17 -1.47 4.51 -2.33
CA HIS A 17 -0.30 5.40 -2.30
C HIS A 17 1.07 4.77 -2.00
N THR A 18 1.21 3.51 -1.54
CA THR A 18 2.54 3.02 -1.08
C THR A 18 3.07 1.73 -1.69
N SER A 19 2.23 0.73 -1.95
CA SER A 19 2.69 -0.56 -2.53
C SER A 19 2.10 -0.82 -3.91
N ASN A 20 0.91 -0.30 -4.21
CA ASN A 20 0.15 -0.71 -5.40
C ASN A 20 -0.04 0.39 -6.47
N GLN A 21 0.82 1.42 -6.47
CA GLN A 21 0.71 2.56 -7.39
C GLN A 21 0.65 2.13 -8.86
N SER A 22 1.46 1.13 -9.23
CA SER A 22 1.49 0.61 -10.61
C SER A 22 0.17 -0.07 -11.00
N HIS A 23 -0.50 -0.76 -10.08
CA HIS A 23 -1.80 -1.36 -10.33
C HIS A 23 -2.87 -0.27 -10.54
N TYR A 24 -2.95 0.72 -9.65
CA TYR A 24 -3.93 1.80 -9.76
C TYR A 24 -3.75 2.61 -11.04
N LEU A 25 -2.50 2.90 -11.41
CA LEU A 25 -2.20 3.54 -12.69
C LEU A 25 -2.67 2.69 -13.88
N ARG A 26 -2.49 1.36 -13.83
CA ARG A 26 -2.99 0.44 -14.87
C ARG A 26 -4.52 0.34 -14.93
N GLN A 27 -5.28 0.89 -13.99
CA GLN A 27 -6.73 1.00 -14.14
C GLN A 27 -7.12 2.13 -15.12
N SER A 28 -6.22 3.07 -15.42
CA SER A 28 -6.45 4.15 -16.38
C SER A 28 -6.17 3.69 -17.82
N ALA A 29 -7.14 3.87 -18.71
CA ALA A 29 -6.97 3.63 -20.14
C ALA A 29 -5.80 4.46 -20.72
N CYS A 30 -5.68 5.74 -20.31
CA CYS A 30 -4.60 6.63 -20.72
C CYS A 30 -3.20 6.08 -20.40
N PHE A 31 -3.04 5.50 -19.20
CA PHE A 31 -1.78 4.89 -18.79
C PHE A 31 -1.47 3.61 -19.59
N ILE A 32 -2.48 2.75 -19.80
CA ILE A 32 -2.34 1.52 -20.59
C ILE A 32 -1.94 1.83 -22.05
N GLU A 33 -2.56 2.85 -22.65
CA GLU A 33 -2.37 3.20 -24.06
C GLU A 33 -1.09 4.00 -24.34
N THR A 34 -0.34 4.40 -23.30
CA THR A 34 0.88 5.21 -23.44
C THR A 34 2.14 4.41 -23.08
N PRO A 35 2.88 3.83 -24.05
CA PRO A 35 3.97 2.89 -23.78
C PRO A 35 5.19 3.49 -23.04
N ALA A 36 5.32 4.82 -23.04
CA ALA A 36 6.45 5.53 -22.46
C ALA A 36 6.15 6.14 -21.07
N MET A 37 4.91 6.03 -20.59
CA MET A 37 4.56 6.57 -19.27
C MET A 37 5.10 5.68 -18.15
N THR A 38 5.78 6.32 -17.21
CA THR A 38 6.28 5.75 -15.96
C THR A 38 5.86 6.65 -14.79
N CYS A 39 6.07 6.22 -13.55
CA CYS A 39 5.76 7.05 -12.37
C CYS A 39 6.42 8.44 -12.40
N VAL A 40 7.63 8.56 -12.98
CA VAL A 40 8.33 9.85 -13.11
C VAL A 40 7.81 10.75 -14.23
N THR A 41 6.91 10.24 -15.08
CA THR A 41 6.27 11.05 -16.13
C THR A 41 5.28 12.06 -15.54
N CYS A 42 4.69 11.74 -14.39
CA CYS A 42 3.74 12.60 -13.70
C CYS A 42 4.39 13.34 -12.54
N HIS A 43 5.36 12.73 -11.85
CA HIS A 43 5.95 13.27 -10.63
C HIS A 43 7.48 13.17 -10.64
N ASP A 44 8.17 14.30 -10.56
CA ASP A 44 9.61 14.36 -10.29
C ASP A 44 9.85 14.48 -8.78
N PRO A 45 10.48 13.50 -8.12
CA PRO A 45 10.75 13.54 -6.67
C PRO A 45 11.72 14.64 -6.25
N HIS A 46 12.43 15.27 -7.19
CA HIS A 46 13.34 16.39 -6.93
C HIS A 46 12.70 17.76 -7.22
N ALA A 47 11.51 17.79 -7.82
CA ALA A 47 10.81 19.02 -8.13
C ALA A 47 9.94 19.51 -6.96
N GLY A 48 9.80 20.83 -6.83
CA GLY A 48 8.84 21.42 -5.88
C GLY A 48 7.38 21.15 -6.28
N ARG A 49 6.45 21.27 -5.33
CA ARG A 49 5.03 20.90 -5.53
C ARG A 49 4.35 21.58 -6.72
N GLU A 50 4.61 22.87 -6.93
CA GLU A 50 4.03 23.61 -8.07
C GLU A 50 4.54 23.07 -9.42
N ALA A 51 5.83 22.74 -9.50
CA ALA A 51 6.43 22.15 -10.70
C ALA A 51 5.89 20.74 -10.97
N GLN A 52 5.66 19.95 -9.92
CA GLN A 52 5.02 18.63 -10.04
C GLN A 52 3.59 18.74 -10.60
N ARG A 53 2.78 19.69 -10.10
CA ARG A 53 1.41 19.91 -10.62
C ARG A 53 1.41 20.33 -12.09
N ALA A 54 2.28 21.27 -12.45
CA ALA A 54 2.40 21.72 -13.84
C ALA A 54 2.84 20.57 -14.77
N GLY A 55 3.79 19.74 -14.32
CA GLY A 55 4.26 18.56 -15.06
C GLY A 55 3.17 17.50 -15.23
N SER A 56 2.47 17.16 -14.14
CA SER A 56 1.33 16.24 -14.19
C SER A 56 0.25 16.72 -15.17
N TYR A 57 -0.10 18.02 -15.14
CA TYR A 57 -1.11 18.57 -16.04
C TYR A 57 -0.69 18.46 -17.50
N ALA A 58 0.57 18.80 -17.80
CA ALA A 58 1.12 18.67 -19.15
C ALA A 58 1.12 17.21 -19.65
N SER A 59 1.26 16.24 -18.76
CA SER A 59 1.15 14.82 -19.10
C SER A 59 -0.30 14.42 -19.42
N CYS A 60 -1.28 14.84 -18.61
CA CYS A 60 -2.71 14.60 -18.87
C CYS A 60 -3.19 15.25 -20.17
N ALA A 61 -2.73 16.48 -20.45
CA ALA A 61 -3.11 17.26 -21.63
C ALA A 61 -2.67 16.64 -22.98
N ARG A 62 -1.84 15.59 -22.97
CA ARG A 62 -1.49 14.84 -24.18
C ARG A 62 -2.63 13.98 -24.70
N CYS A 63 -3.55 13.59 -23.82
CA CYS A 63 -4.65 12.68 -24.14
C CYS A 63 -6.04 13.27 -23.80
N HIS A 64 -6.11 14.26 -22.91
CA HIS A 64 -7.35 14.85 -22.44
C HIS A 64 -7.36 16.37 -22.58
N GLU A 65 -8.47 16.92 -23.05
CA GLU A 65 -8.75 18.35 -23.03
C GLU A 65 -9.70 18.70 -21.87
N PRO A 66 -9.66 19.93 -21.32
CA PRO A 66 -10.61 20.32 -20.28
C PRO A 66 -12.09 20.11 -20.67
N ASN A 67 -12.42 20.24 -21.96
CA ASN A 67 -13.78 20.02 -22.46
C ASN A 67 -14.24 18.55 -22.40
N ASP A 68 -13.35 17.59 -22.17
CA ASP A 68 -13.71 16.19 -21.96
C ASP A 68 -14.35 15.95 -20.57
N CYS A 69 -14.23 16.92 -19.64
CA CYS A 69 -14.81 16.83 -18.31
C CYS A 69 -16.32 17.14 -18.32
N GLY A 70 -17.14 16.15 -17.95
CA GLY A 70 -18.59 16.29 -17.87
C GLY A 70 -19.09 17.24 -16.78
N GLU A 71 -18.30 17.47 -15.72
CA GLU A 71 -18.65 18.40 -14.64
C GLU A 71 -18.22 19.85 -14.94
N ARG A 72 -17.39 20.06 -15.97
CA ARG A 72 -16.88 21.39 -16.36
C ARG A 72 -17.95 22.47 -16.52
N PRO A 73 -19.15 22.22 -17.09
CA PRO A 73 -20.18 23.24 -17.23
C PRO A 73 -20.68 23.79 -15.89
N GLU A 74 -20.66 22.97 -14.84
CA GLU A 74 -21.17 23.30 -13.50
C GLU A 74 -20.11 23.97 -12.62
N LEU A 75 -18.82 23.76 -12.92
CA LEU A 75 -17.70 24.34 -12.16
C LEU A 75 -17.51 25.85 -12.41
N ALA A 76 -16.94 26.56 -11.44
CA ALA A 76 -16.52 27.96 -11.61
C ALA A 76 -15.33 28.11 -12.57
N GLU A 77 -15.28 29.20 -13.35
CA GLU A 77 -14.26 29.42 -14.40
C GLU A 77 -12.81 29.20 -13.93
N PRO A 78 -12.38 29.68 -12.74
CA PRO A 78 -10.99 29.52 -12.28
C PRO A 78 -10.59 28.08 -11.90
N ILE A 79 -11.55 27.16 -11.78
CA ILE A 79 -11.30 25.77 -11.37
C ILE A 79 -11.57 24.75 -12.50
N ARG A 80 -12.20 25.18 -13.61
CA ARG A 80 -12.58 24.30 -14.74
C ARG A 80 -11.42 23.54 -15.38
N ASP A 81 -10.24 24.13 -15.37
CA ASP A 81 -9.05 23.55 -16.02
C ASP A 81 -8.08 22.94 -14.99
N ARG A 82 -8.45 22.90 -13.70
CA ARG A 82 -7.63 22.36 -12.59
C ARG A 82 -7.91 20.87 -12.37
N CYS A 83 -7.84 20.07 -13.43
CA CYS A 83 -8.32 18.68 -13.44
C CYS A 83 -7.71 17.83 -12.30
N ILE A 84 -6.42 17.96 -12.02
CA ILE A 84 -5.73 17.18 -10.98
C ILE A 84 -6.31 17.40 -9.58
N ASP A 85 -6.81 18.60 -9.28
CA ASP A 85 -7.33 18.91 -7.95
C ASP A 85 -8.61 18.11 -7.61
N CYS A 86 -9.35 17.68 -8.63
CA CYS A 86 -10.56 16.85 -8.49
C CYS A 86 -10.36 15.40 -8.95
N HIS A 87 -9.49 15.15 -9.92
CA HIS A 87 -9.30 13.85 -10.55
C HIS A 87 -8.18 12.99 -9.97
N MET A 88 -7.26 13.64 -9.25
CA MET A 88 -6.12 13.00 -8.62
C MET A 88 -5.75 13.82 -7.38
N PRO A 89 -6.69 14.02 -6.43
CA PRO A 89 -6.56 15.05 -5.40
C PRO A 89 -5.40 14.78 -4.45
N GLU A 90 -4.82 15.84 -3.89
CA GLU A 90 -4.00 15.68 -2.69
C GLU A 90 -4.90 15.24 -1.52
N ARG A 91 -4.59 14.06 -0.98
CA ARG A 91 -5.23 13.55 0.22
C ARG A 91 -4.23 13.56 1.37
N PRO A 92 -4.67 13.97 2.57
CA PRO A 92 -3.87 13.71 3.76
C PRO A 92 -3.77 12.20 3.90
N VAL A 93 -2.57 11.68 4.06
CA VAL A 93 -2.33 10.27 4.35
C VAL A 93 -1.62 10.17 5.70
N ALA A 94 -2.06 9.22 6.51
CA ALA A 94 -1.52 8.96 7.84
C ALA A 94 -0.63 7.71 7.81
N ASN A 95 0.44 7.73 7.00
CA ASN A 95 1.36 6.59 6.89
C ASN A 95 2.24 6.43 8.14
N ILE A 96 2.36 7.50 8.93
CA ILE A 96 3.05 7.51 10.22
C ILE A 96 2.12 8.21 11.20
N THR A 97 1.52 7.42 12.09
CA THR A 97 0.67 7.97 13.15
C THR A 97 1.53 8.13 14.40
N PHE A 98 1.52 9.33 14.99
CA PHE A 98 2.08 9.56 16.32
C PHE A 98 0.91 9.68 17.29
N ASP A 99 0.82 8.78 18.25
CA ASP A 99 -0.12 8.91 19.36
C ASP A 99 0.43 9.94 20.35
N LEU A 100 -0.03 11.17 20.23
CA LEU A 100 0.16 12.19 21.27
C LEU A 100 -1.05 12.18 22.19
N ARG A 101 -0.81 12.43 23.48
CA ARG A 101 -1.85 12.46 24.53
C ARG A 101 -3.02 13.41 24.24
N ASP A 102 -2.89 14.33 23.31
CA ASP A 102 -3.85 15.39 23.00
C ASP A 102 -4.11 15.59 21.49
N ASP A 103 -3.74 14.61 20.64
CA ASP A 103 -3.90 14.65 19.17
C ASP A 103 -3.28 15.88 18.48
N ARG A 104 -2.39 16.62 19.17
CA ARG A 104 -1.93 17.93 18.67
C ARG A 104 -0.97 17.87 17.49
N TYR A 105 -0.46 16.70 17.14
CA TYR A 105 0.51 16.58 16.06
C TYR A 105 0.59 15.16 15.48
N ALA A 106 -0.16 14.93 14.40
CA ALA A 106 0.18 13.94 13.39
C ALA A 106 0.65 14.72 12.15
N PRO A 107 1.92 14.58 11.70
CA PRO A 107 2.36 15.21 10.48
C PRO A 107 1.63 14.54 9.30
N LEU A 108 0.56 15.18 8.84
CA LEU A 108 -0.17 14.74 7.65
C LEU A 108 0.74 14.97 6.45
N ILE A 109 1.26 13.87 5.89
CA ILE A 109 1.87 13.93 4.57
C ILE A 109 0.73 14.04 3.59
N ARG A 110 0.80 15.02 2.67
CA ARG A 110 -0.13 15.10 1.55
C ARG A 110 0.49 14.40 0.37
N ARG A 111 -0.23 13.46 -0.21
CA ARG A 111 0.16 12.76 -1.44
C ARG A 111 -0.97 12.87 -2.46
N PHE A 112 -0.60 12.88 -3.73
CA PHE A 112 -1.59 12.70 -4.80
C PHE A 112 -2.09 11.26 -4.77
N ASP A 113 -3.40 11.11 -4.94
CA ASP A 113 -4.02 9.84 -5.27
C ASP A 113 -3.38 9.28 -6.56
N HIS A 114 -3.21 7.96 -6.70
CA HIS A 114 -2.75 7.37 -7.97
C HIS A 114 -3.91 6.85 -8.82
N ARG A 115 -5.14 6.88 -8.26
CA ARG A 115 -6.36 6.54 -8.96
C ARG A 115 -6.89 7.78 -9.66
N ILE A 116 -6.98 7.72 -10.99
CA ILE A 116 -7.54 8.80 -11.81
C ILE A 116 -9.06 8.64 -11.85
N ALA A 117 -9.81 9.43 -11.08
CA ALA A 117 -11.25 9.25 -10.92
C ALA A 117 -11.94 10.57 -10.52
N VAL A 118 -13.27 10.71 -10.67
CA VAL A 118 -13.96 11.92 -10.15
C VAL A 118 -14.26 11.76 -8.66
N HIS A 119 -13.66 12.61 -7.81
CA HIS A 119 -13.87 12.59 -6.36
C HIS A 119 -14.86 13.70 -5.94
N PRO A 120 -16.11 13.35 -5.52
CA PRO A 120 -17.12 14.36 -5.16
C PRO A 120 -16.70 15.25 -3.99
N ASP A 121 -16.02 14.67 -3.00
CA ASP A 121 -15.46 15.37 -1.84
C ASP A 121 -14.38 16.37 -2.25
N ALA A 122 -13.49 15.98 -3.18
CA ALA A 122 -12.46 16.88 -3.68
C ALA A 122 -13.06 18.04 -4.48
N SER A 123 -14.03 17.75 -5.34
CA SER A 123 -14.71 18.75 -6.17
C SER A 123 -15.43 19.79 -5.32
N ALA A 124 -16.24 19.33 -4.34
CA ALA A 124 -16.93 20.22 -3.41
C ALA A 124 -15.95 21.05 -2.55
N ARG A 125 -14.80 20.48 -2.17
CA ARG A 125 -13.77 21.19 -1.39
C ARG A 125 -13.10 22.29 -2.19
N VAL A 126 -12.64 21.98 -3.41
CA VAL A 126 -11.95 22.93 -4.29
C VAL A 126 -12.86 24.11 -4.64
N GLU A 127 -14.12 23.83 -4.98
CA GLU A 127 -15.09 24.86 -5.29
C GLU A 127 -15.39 25.74 -4.07
N ARG A 128 -15.62 25.13 -2.91
CA ARG A 128 -15.86 25.86 -1.66
C ARG A 128 -14.69 26.76 -1.27
N GLU A 129 -13.45 26.27 -1.39
CA GLU A 129 -12.25 27.06 -1.10
C GLU A 129 -12.17 28.30 -2.00
N TRP A 130 -12.49 28.17 -3.28
CA TRP A 130 -12.55 29.30 -4.20
C TRP A 130 -13.69 30.28 -3.85
N LEU A 131 -14.90 29.78 -3.58
CA LEU A 131 -16.06 30.60 -3.22
C LEU A 131 -15.81 31.45 -1.97
N LEU A 132 -15.09 30.91 -0.97
CA LEU A 132 -14.72 31.64 0.25
C LEU A 132 -13.75 32.80 0.01
N THR A 133 -13.09 32.85 -1.15
CA THR A 133 -12.24 33.99 -1.53
C THR A 133 -13.03 35.09 -2.25
N GLN A 134 -14.27 34.83 -2.62
CA GLN A 134 -15.14 35.80 -3.28
C GLN A 134 -15.81 36.72 -2.24
N PRO A 135 -16.00 38.01 -2.54
CA PRO A 135 -16.51 38.98 -1.57
C PRO A 135 -18.04 39.01 -1.44
N ASP A 136 -18.78 38.25 -2.26
CA ASP A 136 -20.24 38.38 -2.39
C ASP A 136 -21.04 37.36 -1.56
N GLU A 137 -22.27 37.74 -1.20
CA GLU A 137 -23.16 36.92 -0.36
C GLU A 137 -23.64 35.63 -1.06
N ALA A 138 -23.74 35.62 -2.39
CA ALA A 138 -24.16 34.43 -3.12
C ALA A 138 -23.08 33.35 -3.05
N SER A 139 -21.81 33.74 -3.23
CA SER A 139 -20.66 32.86 -3.03
C SER A 139 -20.56 32.35 -1.60
N ALA A 140 -20.84 33.19 -0.60
CA ALA A 140 -20.87 32.77 0.80
C ALA A 140 -21.98 31.75 1.09
N ALA A 141 -23.19 31.96 0.54
CA ALA A 141 -24.31 31.03 0.68
C ALA A 141 -24.02 29.69 -0.01
N GLU A 142 -23.38 29.71 -1.17
CA GLU A 142 -23.01 28.51 -1.91
C GLU A 142 -21.87 27.74 -1.23
N ALA A 143 -20.87 28.45 -0.69
CA ALA A 143 -19.81 27.84 0.12
C ALA A 143 -20.38 27.15 1.38
N GLU A 144 -21.45 27.70 1.94
CA GLU A 144 -22.17 27.10 3.06
C GLU A 144 -23.00 25.89 2.63
N ARG A 145 -23.65 25.92 1.46
CA ARG A 145 -24.29 24.73 0.87
C ARG A 145 -23.28 23.59 0.67
N LEU A 146 -22.12 23.89 0.09
CA LEU A 146 -21.04 22.92 -0.12
C LEU A 146 -20.44 22.43 1.21
N ARG A 147 -20.42 23.24 2.27
CA ARG A 147 -20.02 22.79 3.62
C ARG A 147 -20.91 21.63 4.09
N HIS A 148 -22.22 21.74 3.92
CA HIS A 148 -23.16 20.67 4.28
C HIS A 148 -22.97 19.42 3.43
N VAL A 149 -22.77 19.58 2.11
CA VAL A 149 -22.46 18.46 1.20
C VAL A 149 -21.18 17.73 1.65
N LEU A 150 -20.12 18.47 1.98
CA LEU A 150 -18.87 17.91 2.48
C LEU A 150 -19.05 17.14 3.79
N ILE A 151 -19.84 17.66 4.73
CA ILE A 151 -20.13 16.98 5.99
C ILE A 151 -20.80 15.62 5.73
N GLU A 152 -21.80 15.57 4.85
CA GLU A 152 -22.48 14.32 4.52
C GLU A 152 -21.52 13.32 3.85
N LEU A 153 -20.73 13.77 2.87
CA LEU A 153 -19.74 12.93 2.19
C LEU A 153 -18.68 12.38 3.16
N LEU A 154 -18.13 13.23 4.02
CA LEU A 154 -17.11 12.83 5.00
C LEU A 154 -17.69 11.90 6.07
N ARG A 155 -18.95 12.11 6.49
CA ARG A 155 -19.65 11.20 7.41
C ARG A 155 -19.78 9.83 6.79
N GLU A 156 -20.26 9.76 5.55
CA GLU A 156 -20.41 8.51 4.82
C GLU A 156 -19.07 7.81 4.59
N GLN A 157 -17.99 8.56 4.35
CA GLN A 157 -16.63 8.02 4.28
C GLN A 157 -16.18 7.45 5.62
N ALA A 158 -16.34 8.18 6.72
CA ALA A 158 -15.97 7.71 8.06
C ALA A 158 -16.76 6.45 8.46
N ASP A 159 -18.07 6.42 8.18
CA ASP A 159 -18.93 5.27 8.47
C ASP A 159 -18.57 4.05 7.61
N ALA A 160 -18.23 4.27 6.33
CA ALA A 160 -17.74 3.21 5.45
C ALA A 160 -16.41 2.63 5.95
N MET A 161 -15.42 3.48 6.26
CA MET A 161 -14.12 3.04 6.78
C MET A 161 -14.26 2.25 8.09
N GLN A 162 -15.13 2.71 8.98
CA GLN A 162 -15.43 2.01 10.23
C GLN A 162 -16.11 0.65 9.98
N ALA A 163 -16.99 0.54 8.97
CA ALA A 163 -17.65 -0.71 8.60
C ALA A 163 -16.69 -1.74 7.99
N VAL A 164 -15.64 -1.28 7.29
CA VAL A 164 -14.59 -2.18 6.76
C VAL A 164 -13.67 -2.70 7.87
N GLY A 165 -13.66 -2.05 9.05
CA GLY A 165 -12.97 -2.53 10.24
C GLY A 165 -11.50 -2.12 10.34
N ARG A 166 -11.05 -1.15 9.54
CA ARG A 166 -9.65 -0.69 9.46
C ARG A 166 -9.30 0.45 10.44
N ASP A 167 -8.16 0.32 11.13
CA ASP A 167 -7.84 1.10 12.33
C ASP A 167 -7.48 2.53 12.03
N GLY A 168 -8.34 3.43 12.51
CA GLY A 168 -8.09 4.85 12.42
C GLY A 168 -8.06 5.35 10.98
N ALA A 169 -8.54 4.56 10.01
CA ALA A 169 -8.75 5.02 8.64
C ALA A 169 -9.78 6.17 8.64
N GLU A 170 -10.80 6.03 9.48
CA GLU A 170 -11.82 7.04 9.73
C GLU A 170 -11.29 8.28 10.48
N ALA A 171 -10.08 8.24 11.05
CA ALA A 171 -9.54 9.36 11.82
C ALA A 171 -9.38 10.63 10.97
N LEU A 172 -9.02 10.47 9.70
CA LEU A 172 -8.85 11.60 8.77
C LEU A 172 -10.18 12.30 8.46
N PRO A 173 -11.23 11.62 7.98
CA PRO A 173 -12.53 12.27 7.79
C PRO A 173 -13.12 12.79 9.10
N LEU A 174 -12.95 12.11 10.25
CA LEU A 174 -13.42 12.59 11.55
C LEU A 174 -12.74 13.89 12.01
N ARG A 175 -11.44 14.06 11.74
CA ARG A 175 -10.74 15.33 11.99
C ARG A 175 -11.29 16.45 11.13
N GLU A 176 -11.53 16.19 9.85
CA GLU A 176 -12.09 17.19 8.95
C GLU A 176 -13.55 17.54 9.32
N LEU A 177 -14.35 16.56 9.72
CA LEU A 177 -15.69 16.77 10.28
C LEU A 177 -15.64 17.64 11.55
N THR A 178 -14.69 17.37 12.46
CA THR A 178 -14.49 18.20 13.67
C THR A 178 -14.18 19.67 13.33
N ARG A 179 -13.54 19.93 12.18
CA ARG A 179 -13.25 21.28 11.68
C ARG A 179 -14.46 21.93 11.01
N LEU A 180 -15.20 21.18 10.21
CA LEU A 180 -16.34 21.69 9.42
C LEU A 180 -17.63 21.81 10.24
N ASP A 181 -17.79 20.98 11.28
CA ASP A 181 -18.91 20.97 12.21
C ASP A 181 -18.42 20.71 13.66
N PRO A 182 -17.89 21.73 14.35
CA PRO A 182 -17.36 21.57 15.70
C PRO A 182 -18.41 21.16 16.75
N SER A 183 -19.71 21.32 16.46
CA SER A 183 -20.82 20.94 17.33
C SER A 183 -21.23 19.47 17.23
N GLY A 184 -20.80 18.77 16.19
CA GLY A 184 -21.12 17.36 16.00
C GLY A 184 -20.31 16.42 16.90
N PRO A 185 -20.67 15.12 16.93
CA PRO A 185 -20.05 14.12 17.81
C PRO A 185 -18.67 13.64 17.31
N TRP A 186 -18.06 14.35 16.36
CA TRP A 186 -16.90 13.89 15.61
C TRP A 186 -15.63 13.75 16.46
N ARG A 187 -15.45 14.65 17.44
CA ARG A 187 -14.33 14.57 18.38
C ARG A 187 -14.43 13.34 19.28
N GLU A 188 -15.61 13.04 19.80
CA GLU A 188 -15.84 11.85 20.63
C GLU A 188 -15.61 10.57 19.83
N ARG A 189 -16.12 10.51 18.59
CA ARG A 189 -15.86 9.38 17.67
C ARG A 189 -14.36 9.21 17.39
N LEU A 190 -13.65 10.31 17.16
CA LEU A 190 -12.21 10.30 16.93
C LEU A 190 -11.44 9.79 18.15
N ASP A 191 -11.77 10.28 19.35
CA ASP A 191 -11.13 9.87 20.61
C ASP A 191 -11.35 8.37 20.88
N ALA A 192 -12.56 7.86 20.62
CA ALA A 192 -12.90 6.44 20.75
C ALA A 192 -12.10 5.56 19.78
N SER A 193 -12.05 5.94 18.50
CA SER A 193 -11.28 5.26 17.46
C SER A 193 -9.79 5.17 17.83
N GLN A 194 -9.19 6.28 18.28
CA GLN A 194 -7.80 6.29 18.72
C GLN A 194 -7.55 5.44 19.97
N SER A 195 -8.50 5.40 20.90
CA SER A 195 -8.36 4.54 22.08
C SER A 195 -8.33 3.06 21.71
N GLU A 196 -9.19 2.63 20.78
CA GLU A 196 -9.20 1.24 20.31
C GLU A 196 -7.90 0.91 19.57
N ARG A 197 -7.45 1.80 18.68
CA ARG A 197 -6.16 1.66 17.98
C ARG A 197 -4.98 1.48 18.93
N ARG A 198 -4.90 2.32 19.98
CA ARG A 198 -3.84 2.22 21.00
C ARG A 198 -3.84 0.88 21.72
N GLU A 199 -5.03 0.33 21.97
CA GLU A 199 -5.15 -0.98 22.60
C GLU A 199 -4.68 -2.10 21.67
N VAL A 200 -5.05 -2.03 20.38
CA VAL A 200 -4.57 -2.96 19.35
C VAL A 200 -3.05 -2.89 19.21
N ASP A 201 -2.48 -1.69 19.11
CA ASP A 201 -1.03 -1.48 19.00
C ASP A 201 -0.28 -2.00 20.23
N ARG A 202 -0.85 -1.79 21.43
CA ARG A 202 -0.31 -2.33 22.68
C ARG A 202 -0.29 -3.86 22.67
N LEU A 203 -1.39 -4.50 22.29
CA LEU A 203 -1.48 -5.96 22.19
C LEU A 203 -0.52 -6.51 21.12
N MET A 204 -0.44 -5.86 19.95
CA MET A 204 0.50 -6.24 18.90
C MET A 204 1.96 -6.14 19.36
N HIS A 205 2.33 -5.05 20.04
CA HIS A 205 3.68 -4.93 20.59
C HIS A 205 3.97 -6.06 21.57
N GLN A 206 3.04 -6.38 22.48
CA GLN A 206 3.23 -7.48 23.43
C GLN A 206 3.39 -8.82 22.72
N ALA A 207 2.58 -9.07 21.67
CA ALA A 207 2.69 -10.27 20.86
C ALA A 207 4.07 -10.38 20.20
N LEU A 208 4.57 -9.30 19.59
CA LEU A 208 5.90 -9.29 18.96
C LEU A 208 7.02 -9.56 19.97
N VAL A 209 6.95 -8.97 21.17
CA VAL A 209 7.91 -9.25 22.25
C VAL A 209 7.87 -10.71 22.69
N ALA A 210 6.67 -11.30 22.81
CA ALA A 210 6.50 -12.71 23.14
C ALA A 210 7.08 -13.63 22.05
N ILE A 211 6.88 -13.29 20.76
CA ILE A 211 7.48 -14.02 19.63
C ILE A 211 9.01 -14.00 19.70
N ASP A 212 9.60 -12.83 19.93
CA ASP A 212 11.06 -12.67 20.03
C ASP A 212 11.61 -13.42 21.26
N GLY A 213 10.86 -13.45 22.35
CA GLY A 213 11.14 -14.25 23.55
C GLY A 213 10.90 -15.77 23.37
N ARG A 214 10.37 -16.21 22.23
CA ARG A 214 9.92 -17.59 21.95
C ARG A 214 8.81 -18.09 22.88
N GLU A 215 8.05 -17.18 23.47
CA GLU A 215 6.88 -17.45 24.31
C GLU A 215 5.64 -17.63 23.43
N PHE A 216 5.64 -18.69 22.60
CA PHE A 216 4.69 -18.82 21.49
C PHE A 216 3.23 -18.95 21.91
N ASP A 217 2.92 -19.62 23.02
CA ASP A 217 1.53 -19.75 23.50
C ASP A 217 0.95 -18.38 23.89
N GLY A 218 1.72 -17.56 24.63
CA GLY A 218 1.31 -16.20 24.98
C GLY A 218 1.22 -15.28 23.76
N ALA A 219 2.12 -15.45 22.78
CA ALA A 219 2.04 -14.72 21.52
C ALA A 219 0.75 -15.05 20.75
N ILE A 220 0.34 -16.32 20.70
CA ILE A 220 -0.90 -16.75 20.04
C ILE A 220 -2.10 -16.10 20.73
N GLU A 221 -2.21 -16.17 22.06
CA GLU A 221 -3.32 -15.56 22.82
C GLU A 221 -3.41 -14.04 22.60
N LEU A 222 -2.27 -13.35 22.54
CA LEU A 222 -2.23 -11.91 22.27
C LEU A 222 -2.66 -11.58 20.84
N LEU A 223 -2.23 -12.38 19.85
CA LEU A 223 -2.63 -12.21 18.46
C LEU A 223 -4.12 -12.51 18.24
N GLU A 224 -4.66 -13.51 18.93
CA GLU A 224 -6.09 -13.81 18.93
C GLU A 224 -6.90 -12.65 19.51
N GLN A 225 -6.47 -12.04 20.62
CA GLN A 225 -7.10 -10.82 21.16
C GLN A 225 -7.03 -9.63 20.20
N VAL A 226 -5.93 -9.48 19.45
CA VAL A 226 -5.85 -8.48 18.39
C VAL A 226 -6.89 -8.78 17.32
N ILE A 227 -6.98 -10.02 16.85
CA ILE A 227 -7.92 -10.43 15.79
C ILE A 227 -9.38 -10.33 16.23
N GLU A 228 -9.70 -10.59 17.49
CA GLU A 228 -11.05 -10.40 18.04
C GLU A 228 -11.51 -8.94 17.94
N ARG A 229 -10.60 -8.00 18.22
CA ARG A 229 -10.84 -6.56 18.06
C ARG A 229 -10.78 -6.14 16.61
N ARG A 230 -9.95 -6.83 15.82
CA ARG A 230 -9.52 -6.47 14.47
C ARG A 230 -9.49 -7.66 13.52
N PRO A 231 -10.65 -8.14 13.07
CA PRO A 231 -10.72 -9.36 12.27
C PRO A 231 -10.02 -9.25 10.90
N ASP A 232 -9.76 -8.03 10.44
CA ASP A 232 -9.15 -7.67 9.17
C ASP A 232 -7.68 -7.23 9.29
N PHE A 233 -7.03 -7.39 10.46
CA PHE A 233 -5.65 -6.97 10.61
C PHE A 233 -4.68 -8.00 10.02
N ALA A 234 -4.35 -7.83 8.75
CA ALA A 234 -3.50 -8.72 7.95
C ALA A 234 -2.17 -9.07 8.66
N LEU A 235 -1.52 -8.10 9.30
CA LEU A 235 -0.27 -8.34 10.03
C LEU A 235 -0.45 -9.32 11.20
N ALA A 236 -1.54 -9.20 11.97
CA ALA A 236 -1.83 -10.08 13.10
C ALA A 236 -2.10 -11.51 12.62
N HIS A 237 -2.91 -11.67 11.57
CA HIS A 237 -3.14 -12.97 10.91
C HIS A 237 -1.85 -13.58 10.37
N GLY A 238 -1.00 -12.77 9.72
CA GLY A 238 0.30 -13.20 9.22
C GLY A 238 1.23 -13.69 10.33
N LYS A 239 1.34 -12.93 11.43
CA LYS A 239 2.14 -13.34 12.60
C LYS A 239 1.57 -14.59 13.27
N LEU A 240 0.25 -14.66 13.45
CA LEU A 240 -0.42 -15.82 14.03
C LEU A 240 -0.14 -17.06 13.19
N GLY A 241 -0.28 -16.94 11.87
CA GLY A 241 -0.03 -18.04 10.93
C GLY A 241 1.39 -18.59 11.01
N LEU A 242 2.38 -17.70 11.07
CA LEU A 242 3.79 -18.09 11.20
C LEU A 242 4.12 -18.74 12.55
N VAL A 243 3.59 -18.21 13.66
CA VAL A 243 3.80 -18.76 15.00
C VAL A 243 3.11 -20.12 15.17
N LEU A 244 1.90 -20.27 14.65
CA LEU A 244 1.20 -21.55 14.62
C LEU A 244 1.98 -22.59 13.81
N ALA A 245 2.53 -22.20 12.66
CA ALA A 245 3.37 -23.10 11.88
C ALA A 245 4.65 -23.50 12.62
N GLU A 246 5.30 -22.57 13.33
CA GLU A 246 6.50 -22.84 14.12
C GLU A 246 6.25 -23.77 15.30
N THR A 247 5.05 -23.73 15.88
CA THR A 247 4.62 -24.62 16.96
C THR A 247 4.02 -25.96 16.47
N GLY A 248 4.08 -26.23 15.16
CA GLY A 248 3.59 -27.48 14.55
C GLY A 248 2.08 -27.51 14.27
N ARG A 249 1.36 -26.43 14.55
CA ARG A 249 -0.08 -26.24 14.24
C ARG A 249 -0.26 -25.76 12.79
N ILE A 250 0.29 -26.51 11.84
CA ILE A 250 0.46 -26.09 10.44
C ILE A 250 -0.87 -25.75 9.75
N ASP A 251 -1.91 -26.56 9.91
CA ASP A 251 -3.20 -26.34 9.25
C ASP A 251 -3.92 -25.08 9.77
N GLU A 252 -3.77 -24.78 11.07
CA GLU A 252 -4.26 -23.53 11.65
C GLU A 252 -3.46 -22.35 11.11
N GLY A 253 -2.13 -22.52 11.01
CA GLY A 253 -1.24 -21.55 10.41
C GLY A 253 -1.65 -21.18 8.98
N LYS A 254 -1.92 -22.18 8.13
CA LYS A 254 -2.41 -21.98 6.76
C LYS A 254 -3.72 -21.19 6.70
N ARG A 255 -4.66 -21.46 7.60
CA ARG A 255 -5.94 -20.72 7.64
C ARG A 255 -5.72 -19.25 8.00
N ALA A 256 -4.86 -18.97 8.99
CA ALA A 256 -4.51 -17.60 9.35
C ALA A 256 -3.77 -16.89 8.20
N LEU A 257 -2.82 -17.55 7.52
CA LEU A 257 -2.14 -16.97 6.36
C LEU A 257 -3.06 -16.76 5.15
N ALA A 258 -4.00 -17.68 4.89
CA ALA A 258 -5.00 -17.51 3.83
C ALA A 258 -5.88 -16.29 4.09
N ARG A 259 -6.20 -16.01 5.36
CA ARG A 259 -6.94 -14.82 5.75
C ARG A 259 -6.20 -13.53 5.36
N VAL A 260 -4.87 -13.50 5.35
CA VAL A 260 -4.08 -12.34 4.90
C VAL A 260 -4.39 -12.00 3.44
N ALA A 261 -4.42 -13.00 2.55
CA ALA A 261 -4.73 -12.81 1.14
C ALA A 261 -6.22 -12.50 0.87
N GLU A 262 -7.13 -12.95 1.74
CA GLU A 262 -8.54 -12.57 1.69
C GLU A 262 -8.79 -11.15 2.19
N ILE A 263 -8.04 -10.74 3.21
CA ILE A 263 -8.06 -9.36 3.67
C ILE A 263 -7.58 -8.52 2.52
N ASP A 264 -6.35 -8.66 2.04
CA ASP A 264 -5.85 -7.85 0.93
C ASP A 264 -5.56 -8.65 -0.35
N PRO A 265 -6.55 -8.76 -1.27
CA PRO A 265 -6.36 -9.52 -2.50
C PRO A 265 -5.45 -8.82 -3.51
N ASP A 266 -5.20 -7.51 -3.33
CA ASP A 266 -4.35 -6.71 -4.20
C ASP A 266 -2.92 -6.54 -3.64
N ASP A 267 -2.64 -7.15 -2.47
CA ASP A 267 -1.32 -7.21 -1.85
C ASP A 267 -0.72 -8.63 -2.02
N GLY A 268 0.48 -8.70 -2.60
CA GLY A 268 1.20 -9.96 -2.79
C GLY A 268 1.65 -10.64 -1.49
N TYR A 269 1.63 -9.93 -0.36
CA TYR A 269 2.16 -10.38 0.92
C TYR A 269 1.50 -11.66 1.44
N GLY A 270 0.16 -11.78 1.36
CA GLY A 270 -0.57 -12.97 1.80
C GLY A 270 -0.17 -14.22 1.02
N ALA A 271 -0.14 -14.12 -0.31
CA ALA A 271 0.33 -15.19 -1.19
C ALA A 271 1.81 -15.53 -0.93
N ALA A 272 2.67 -14.54 -0.70
CA ALA A 272 4.07 -14.77 -0.39
C ALA A 272 4.27 -15.54 0.94
N LEU A 273 3.44 -15.29 1.97
CA LEU A 273 3.48 -16.03 3.22
C LEU A 273 3.01 -17.49 3.05
N LEU A 274 1.96 -17.73 2.27
CA LEU A 274 1.53 -19.09 1.92
C LEU A 274 2.61 -19.83 1.13
N GLY A 275 3.27 -19.17 0.18
CA GLY A 275 4.41 -19.72 -0.55
C GLY A 275 5.58 -20.07 0.35
N PHE A 276 5.88 -19.22 1.34
CA PHE A 276 6.91 -19.49 2.34
C PHE A 276 6.59 -20.74 3.18
N LEU A 277 5.34 -20.88 3.61
CA LEU A 277 4.92 -22.07 4.36
C LEU A 277 5.00 -23.33 3.49
N ALA A 278 4.59 -23.25 2.22
CA ALA A 278 4.71 -24.35 1.27
C ALA A 278 6.17 -24.77 1.03
N LEU A 279 7.11 -23.83 0.98
CA LEU A 279 8.55 -24.14 0.93
C LEU A 279 9.01 -24.91 2.17
N ARG A 280 8.54 -24.54 3.37
CA ARG A 280 8.88 -25.25 4.63
C ARG A 280 8.33 -26.68 4.64
N GLU A 281 7.19 -26.90 4.01
CA GLU A 281 6.56 -28.22 3.88
C GLU A 281 7.10 -29.04 2.71
N GLU A 282 8.10 -28.52 1.98
CA GLU A 282 8.64 -29.15 0.77
C GLU A 282 7.60 -29.35 -0.35
N ASN A 283 6.51 -28.58 -0.32
CA ASN A 283 5.49 -28.56 -1.37
C ASN A 283 5.86 -27.50 -2.43
N TRP A 284 6.85 -27.86 -3.25
CA TRP A 284 7.48 -26.95 -4.21
C TRP A 284 6.49 -26.44 -5.27
N GLU A 285 5.54 -27.26 -5.70
CA GLU A 285 4.50 -26.89 -6.64
C GLU A 285 3.56 -25.82 -6.07
N GLU A 286 3.13 -25.95 -4.81
CA GLU A 286 2.31 -24.91 -4.19
C GLU A 286 3.12 -23.64 -3.92
N ALA A 287 4.37 -23.76 -3.49
CA ALA A 287 5.26 -22.62 -3.33
C ALA A 287 5.40 -21.81 -4.64
N GLU A 288 5.62 -22.50 -5.77
CA GLU A 288 5.69 -21.86 -7.09
C GLU A 288 4.39 -21.14 -7.44
N ARG A 289 3.22 -21.78 -7.24
CA ARG A 289 1.93 -21.15 -7.52
C ARG A 289 1.72 -19.88 -6.71
N GLN A 290 2.00 -19.94 -5.41
CA GLN A 290 1.77 -18.83 -4.49
C GLN A 290 2.74 -17.67 -4.74
N TYR A 291 4.03 -17.95 -4.95
CA TYR A 291 4.98 -16.89 -5.31
C TYR A 291 4.74 -16.30 -6.69
N ARG A 292 4.25 -17.09 -7.66
CA ARG A 292 3.82 -16.56 -8.96
C ARG A 292 2.61 -15.63 -8.82
N ALA A 293 1.65 -15.98 -7.95
CA ALA A 293 0.52 -15.10 -7.64
C ALA A 293 1.00 -13.80 -6.99
N ALA A 294 1.86 -13.88 -5.97
CA ALA A 294 2.47 -12.72 -5.32
C ALA A 294 3.22 -11.82 -6.32
N ALA A 295 4.03 -12.40 -7.20
CA ALA A 295 4.80 -11.67 -8.22
C ALA A 295 3.92 -11.02 -9.30
N SER A 296 2.68 -11.49 -9.50
CA SER A 296 1.74 -10.85 -10.43
C SER A 296 1.20 -9.53 -9.89
N LEU A 297 1.15 -9.38 -8.56
CA LEU A 297 0.75 -8.18 -7.84
C LEU A 297 1.98 -7.28 -7.58
N GLU A 298 3.08 -7.87 -7.13
CA GLU A 298 4.33 -7.19 -6.78
C GLU A 298 5.52 -7.71 -7.63
N PRO A 299 5.59 -7.33 -8.92
CA PRO A 299 6.62 -7.86 -9.84
C PRO A 299 8.04 -7.38 -9.55
N TYR A 300 8.21 -6.38 -8.68
CA TYR A 300 9.50 -5.75 -8.37
C TYR A 300 9.90 -5.91 -6.89
N GLU A 301 9.52 -7.02 -6.26
CA GLU A 301 9.95 -7.38 -4.90
C GLU A 301 11.02 -8.48 -4.94
N ALA A 302 12.25 -8.14 -4.52
CA ALA A 302 13.41 -9.02 -4.61
C ALA A 302 13.23 -10.32 -3.80
N LYS A 303 12.56 -10.26 -2.65
CA LYS A 303 12.29 -11.43 -1.80
C LYS A 303 11.31 -12.40 -2.46
N ILE A 304 10.27 -11.90 -3.12
CA ILE A 304 9.32 -12.73 -3.88
C ILE A 304 10.04 -13.42 -5.04
N ALA A 305 10.83 -12.68 -5.81
CA ALA A 305 11.62 -13.24 -6.91
C ALA A 305 12.61 -14.32 -6.43
N PHE A 306 13.31 -14.08 -5.31
CA PHE A 306 14.23 -15.05 -4.72
C PHE A 306 13.53 -16.36 -4.32
N PHE A 307 12.47 -16.29 -3.51
CA PHE A 307 11.80 -17.51 -3.04
C PHE A 307 11.05 -18.25 -4.16
N TRP A 308 10.55 -17.54 -5.17
CA TRP A 308 10.04 -18.16 -6.39
C TRP A 308 11.14 -18.96 -7.11
N GLY A 309 12.33 -18.35 -7.29
CA GLY A 309 13.49 -19.02 -7.85
C GLY A 309 13.88 -20.27 -7.06
N GLN A 310 13.80 -20.21 -5.73
CA GLN A 310 14.07 -21.37 -4.87
C GLN A 310 13.06 -22.51 -5.10
N ALA A 311 11.76 -22.21 -5.18
CA ALA A 311 10.74 -23.21 -5.51
C ALA A 311 11.01 -23.86 -6.88
N LEU A 312 11.33 -23.07 -7.91
CA LEU A 312 11.66 -23.55 -9.25
C LEU A 312 12.91 -24.44 -9.27
N ALA A 313 13.97 -24.05 -8.55
CA ALA A 313 15.19 -24.84 -8.44
C ALA A 313 14.93 -26.20 -7.78
N ARG A 314 14.07 -26.26 -6.76
CA ARG A 314 13.67 -27.52 -6.11
C ARG A 314 12.81 -28.41 -7.00
N LEU A 315 12.05 -27.83 -7.93
CA LEU A 315 11.35 -28.54 -9.01
C LEU A 315 12.27 -28.98 -10.16
N GLY A 316 13.57 -28.67 -10.12
CA GLY A 316 14.52 -28.96 -11.20
C GLY A 316 14.38 -28.05 -12.43
N ARG A 317 13.60 -26.97 -12.34
CA ARG A 317 13.40 -25.96 -13.39
C ARG A 317 14.50 -24.89 -13.31
N ASP A 318 15.75 -25.33 -13.43
CA ASP A 318 16.93 -24.52 -13.16
C ASP A 318 17.04 -23.26 -14.06
N ASP A 319 16.60 -23.30 -15.32
CA ASP A 319 16.65 -22.13 -16.22
C ASP A 319 15.71 -21.03 -15.73
N GLU A 320 14.48 -21.39 -15.40
CA GLU A 320 13.48 -20.45 -14.87
C GLU A 320 13.89 -19.93 -13.49
N ALA A 321 14.52 -20.77 -12.66
CA ALA A 321 15.08 -20.36 -11.38
C ALA A 321 16.18 -19.29 -11.56
N LEU A 322 17.10 -19.48 -12.50
CA LEU A 322 18.15 -18.52 -12.82
C LEU A 322 17.58 -17.17 -13.28
N GLU A 323 16.50 -17.17 -14.08
CA GLU A 323 15.80 -15.93 -14.45
C GLU A 323 15.24 -15.20 -13.23
N ARG A 324 14.60 -15.92 -12.30
CA ARG A 324 14.03 -15.31 -11.09
C ARG A 324 15.11 -14.78 -10.15
N PHE A 325 16.22 -15.50 -9.98
CA PHE A 325 17.35 -15.02 -9.20
C PHE A 325 18.04 -13.82 -9.86
N ALA A 326 18.13 -13.79 -11.19
CA ALA A 326 18.65 -12.63 -11.92
C ALA A 326 17.76 -11.39 -11.70
N LEU A 327 16.43 -11.54 -11.75
CA LEU A 327 15.48 -10.48 -11.42
C LEU A 327 15.66 -10.00 -9.97
N SER A 328 15.82 -10.92 -9.01
CA SER A 328 16.08 -10.57 -7.61
C SER A 328 17.36 -9.70 -7.47
N LEU A 329 18.41 -10.00 -8.24
CA LEU A 329 19.65 -9.21 -8.26
C LEU A 329 19.55 -7.91 -9.07
N GLU A 330 18.67 -7.84 -10.06
CA GLU A 330 18.37 -6.58 -10.75
C GLU A 330 17.70 -5.59 -9.79
N ILE A 331 16.79 -6.09 -8.95
CA ILE A 331 16.08 -5.28 -7.93
C ILE A 331 17.01 -4.97 -6.75
N GLU A 332 17.71 -5.97 -6.22
CA GLU A 332 18.63 -5.85 -5.09
C GLU A 332 20.02 -6.43 -5.45
N PRO A 333 20.93 -5.64 -6.06
CA PRO A 333 22.22 -6.13 -6.53
C PRO A 333 23.15 -6.72 -5.46
N GLY A 334 22.91 -6.42 -4.18
CA GLY A 334 23.71 -6.90 -3.04
C GLY A 334 23.20 -8.18 -2.40
N ARG A 335 22.20 -8.84 -2.99
CA ARG A 335 21.49 -9.96 -2.36
C ARG A 335 22.30 -11.27 -2.44
N ILE A 336 23.04 -11.56 -1.38
CA ILE A 336 23.98 -12.70 -1.32
C ILE A 336 23.26 -14.05 -1.52
N ASP A 337 22.05 -14.20 -0.99
CA ASP A 337 21.27 -15.44 -1.08
C ASP A 337 21.01 -15.86 -2.55
N SER A 338 20.67 -14.93 -3.42
CA SER A 338 20.41 -15.15 -4.84
C SER A 338 21.69 -15.48 -5.60
N GLN A 339 22.80 -14.82 -5.27
CA GLN A 339 24.10 -15.12 -5.86
C GLN A 339 24.58 -16.54 -5.50
N LEU A 340 24.33 -16.99 -4.26
CA LEU A 340 24.63 -18.34 -3.82
C LEU A 340 23.78 -19.40 -4.53
N GLU A 341 22.48 -19.18 -4.69
CA GLU A 341 21.61 -20.11 -5.42
C GLU A 341 21.98 -20.20 -6.91
N ILE A 342 22.34 -19.07 -7.55
CA ILE A 342 22.90 -19.08 -8.91
C ILE A 342 24.18 -19.93 -8.97
N ALA A 343 25.14 -19.68 -8.07
CA ALA A 343 26.39 -20.45 -8.05
C ALA A 343 26.15 -21.95 -7.80
N ALA A 344 25.15 -22.29 -6.98
CA ALA A 344 24.75 -23.68 -6.73
C ALA A 344 24.18 -24.33 -7.99
N ILE A 345 23.29 -23.65 -8.73
CA ILE A 345 22.77 -24.14 -10.03
C ILE A 345 23.91 -24.31 -11.04
N ARG A 346 24.77 -23.31 -11.20
CA ARG A 346 25.92 -23.35 -12.12
C ARG A 346 26.85 -24.51 -11.80
N THR A 347 27.10 -24.79 -10.51
CA THR A 347 27.88 -25.95 -10.06
C THR A 347 27.22 -27.27 -10.46
N ARG A 348 25.90 -27.42 -10.28
CA ARG A 348 25.17 -28.63 -10.69
C ARG A 348 25.22 -28.87 -12.20
N ARG A 349 25.30 -27.79 -12.99
CA ARG A 349 25.43 -27.82 -14.45
C ARG A 349 26.85 -28.07 -14.96
N GLY A 350 27.85 -28.14 -14.07
CA GLY A 350 29.26 -28.30 -14.43
C GLY A 350 29.95 -27.00 -14.84
N GLU A 351 29.31 -25.85 -14.66
CA GLU A 351 29.83 -24.52 -15.00
C GLU A 351 30.68 -23.97 -13.85
N HIS A 352 31.73 -24.72 -13.49
CA HIS A 352 32.52 -24.50 -12.28
C HIS A 352 33.28 -23.18 -12.26
N ASP A 353 33.79 -22.72 -13.41
CA ASP A 353 34.54 -21.46 -13.49
C ASP A 353 33.66 -20.26 -13.11
N GLU A 354 32.41 -20.24 -13.58
CA GLU A 354 31.47 -19.17 -13.30
C GLU A 354 30.97 -19.22 -11.83
N ALA A 355 30.71 -20.42 -11.31
CA ALA A 355 30.37 -20.60 -9.91
C ALA A 355 31.50 -20.15 -8.97
N LEU A 356 32.75 -20.47 -9.31
CA LEU A 356 33.94 -20.03 -8.56
C LEU A 356 34.13 -18.51 -8.64
N ARG A 357 33.87 -17.89 -9.80
CA ARG A 357 33.92 -16.44 -9.96
C ARG A 357 32.93 -15.76 -9.00
N ILE A 358 31.66 -16.17 -9.04
CA ILE A 358 30.59 -15.60 -8.20
C ILE A 358 30.94 -15.75 -6.70
N THR A 359 31.32 -16.96 -6.28
CA THR A 359 31.63 -17.22 -4.85
C THR A 359 32.89 -16.52 -4.37
N SER A 360 33.90 -16.34 -5.23
CA SER A 360 35.11 -15.58 -4.90
C SER A 360 34.84 -14.09 -4.76
N GLU A 361 34.01 -13.52 -5.65
CA GLU A 361 33.57 -12.12 -5.57
C GLU A 361 32.77 -11.86 -4.28
N LEU A 362 31.85 -12.77 -3.94
CA LEU A 362 31.11 -12.76 -2.68
C LEU A 362 32.04 -12.78 -1.47
N ALA A 363 32.98 -13.74 -1.41
CA ALA A 363 33.91 -13.86 -0.30
C ALA A 363 34.77 -12.59 -0.13
N ALA A 364 35.24 -12.02 -1.25
CA ALA A 364 36.04 -10.79 -1.24
C ALA A 364 35.22 -9.54 -0.85
N ALA A 365 33.91 -9.53 -1.10
CA ALA A 365 33.02 -8.46 -0.67
C ALA A 365 32.69 -8.56 0.83
N THR A 366 32.40 -9.76 1.32
CA THR A 366 32.12 -10.02 2.74
C THR A 366 33.34 -9.75 3.62
N LEU A 367 34.55 -10.13 3.19
CA LEU A 367 35.79 -9.84 3.92
C LEU A 367 36.16 -8.34 3.95
N ARG A 368 35.59 -7.52 3.06
CA ARG A 368 35.79 -6.07 3.03
C ARG A 368 34.77 -5.29 3.86
N ARG A 369 33.63 -5.90 4.20
CA ARG A 369 32.68 -5.37 5.19
C ARG A 369 33.09 -5.91 6.56
N ASP A 370 33.22 -5.03 7.54
CA ASP A 370 33.74 -5.30 8.89
C ASP A 370 33.13 -6.58 9.52
N PRO A 371 33.94 -7.58 9.94
CA PRO A 371 33.45 -8.83 10.52
C PRO A 371 32.77 -8.70 11.90
N HIS A 372 32.62 -7.48 12.42
CA HIS A 372 31.95 -7.19 13.70
C HIS A 372 30.50 -6.70 13.60
N VAL A 373 29.87 -6.77 12.43
CA VAL A 373 28.45 -6.39 12.24
C VAL A 373 27.63 -7.57 11.68
N LEU A 374 27.67 -8.70 12.37
CA LEU A 374 26.66 -9.77 12.29
C LEU A 374 26.04 -9.99 13.67
#